data_AF-A0A0V8QGW7-F1
#
_entry.id   AF-A0A0V8QGW7-F1
#
_cell.length_a   1.000
_cell.length_b   1.000
_cell.length_c   1.000
_cell.angle_alpha   90.00
_cell.angle_beta   90.00
_cell.angle_gamma   90.00
#
_symmetry.space_group_name_H-M   'P 1'
#
loop_
_entity.id
_entity.type
_entity.pdbx_description
1 polymer ?
#
loop_
_entity_poly.entity_id
_entity_poly.type
_entity_poly.pdbx_seq_one_letter_code
_entity_poly.pdbx_strand_id
1 'polypeptide(L)'
;MDLYADDRQKAIYDSNVARSGSERTDQFSAKPGYSEHQSGLAMDVSTNSIHFRLDEEFAATPEGRFLADHAHEYGFIIRYPEGKSDITGYSYEPWHIRYVGKELAEELYSKGITLEEYYGYTPSEELKSEEAYGSAIDVEEIEEEY
;
A
#
# COMPACT_ATOMS: atom_id res chain seq x y z
N MET A 1 -1.33 -14.96 -18.30
CA MET A 1 -1.07 -14.47 -16.94
C MET A 1 0.29 -15.03 -16.56
N ASP A 2 1.28 -14.15 -16.33
CA ASP A 2 2.66 -14.58 -16.13
C ASP A 2 2.80 -15.33 -14.81
N LEU A 3 3.11 -16.62 -14.90
CA LEU A 3 3.32 -17.53 -13.75
C LEU A 3 4.35 -16.96 -12.74
N TYR A 4 5.33 -16.21 -13.23
CA TYR A 4 6.41 -15.65 -12.42
C TYR A 4 6.00 -14.52 -11.47
N ALA A 5 5.02 -13.69 -11.83
CA ALA A 5 4.57 -12.60 -10.96
C ALA A 5 3.74 -13.13 -9.78
N ASP A 6 3.02 -14.22 -10.00
CA ASP A 6 2.26 -14.92 -8.97
C ASP A 6 3.17 -15.66 -8.00
N ASP A 7 4.22 -16.32 -8.51
CA ASP A 7 5.22 -17.01 -7.69
C ASP A 7 5.93 -16.06 -6.71
N ARG A 8 6.23 -14.82 -7.15
CA ARG A 8 6.88 -13.82 -6.28
C ARG A 8 5.93 -13.30 -5.19
N GLN A 9 4.69 -12.96 -5.54
CA GLN A 9 3.71 -12.52 -4.53
C GLN A 9 3.43 -13.64 -3.52
N LYS A 10 3.37 -14.89 -3.99
CA LYS A 10 3.25 -16.07 -3.14
C LYS A 10 4.40 -16.20 -2.15
N ALA A 11 5.64 -16.04 -2.60
CA ALA A 11 6.81 -16.12 -1.71
C ALA A 11 6.79 -15.03 -0.63
N ILE A 12 6.39 -13.80 -0.98
CA ILE A 12 6.26 -12.68 -0.03
C ILE A 12 5.16 -13.00 1.00
N TYR A 13 3.98 -13.38 0.52
CA TYR A 13 2.85 -13.71 1.39
C TYR A 13 3.17 -14.88 2.32
N ASP A 14 3.70 -16.00 1.80
CA ASP A 14 4.07 -17.16 2.62
C ASP A 14 5.12 -16.80 3.70
N SER A 15 6.09 -15.95 3.37
CA SER A 15 7.10 -15.45 4.31
C SER A 15 6.47 -14.59 5.41
N ASN A 16 5.54 -13.71 5.05
CA ASN A 16 4.81 -12.88 6.00
C ASN A 16 3.91 -13.71 6.91
N VAL A 17 3.21 -14.72 6.37
CA VAL A 17 2.41 -15.67 7.17
C VAL A 17 3.29 -16.41 8.17
N ALA A 18 4.47 -16.87 7.74
CA ALA A 18 5.40 -17.56 8.63
C ALA A 18 5.93 -16.66 9.76
N ARG A 19 6.05 -15.35 9.53
CA ARG A 19 6.54 -14.38 10.53
C ARG A 19 5.44 -13.84 11.44
N SER A 20 4.26 -13.59 10.90
CA SER A 20 3.24 -12.76 11.53
C SER A 20 1.88 -13.45 11.70
N GLY A 21 1.71 -14.66 11.16
CA GLY A 21 0.42 -15.36 11.11
C GLY A 21 -0.49 -14.86 9.99
N SER A 22 -1.43 -15.69 9.55
CA SER A 22 -2.26 -15.42 8.37
C SER A 22 -3.22 -14.24 8.56
N GLU A 23 -3.88 -14.14 9.71
CA GLU A 23 -4.80 -13.02 10.00
C GLU A 23 -4.11 -11.66 9.95
N ARG A 24 -2.89 -11.56 10.51
CA ARG A 24 -2.12 -10.33 10.47
C ARG A 24 -1.58 -10.04 9.07
N THR A 25 -1.15 -11.08 8.36
CA THR A 25 -0.62 -10.95 6.98
C THR A 25 -1.67 -10.43 6.01
N ASP A 26 -2.92 -10.88 6.14
CA ASP A 26 -4.03 -10.44 5.29
C ASP A 26 -4.30 -8.93 5.35
N GLN A 27 -3.81 -8.24 6.38
CA GLN A 27 -4.02 -6.79 6.56
C GLN A 27 -2.97 -5.90 5.89
N PHE A 28 -1.77 -6.43 5.61
CA PHE A 28 -0.66 -5.65 5.04
C PHE A 28 -0.02 -6.33 3.81
N SER A 29 -0.50 -7.50 3.42
CA SER A 29 0.04 -8.26 2.30
C SER A 29 -1.07 -8.85 1.46
N ALA A 30 -1.16 -8.39 0.22
CA ALA A 30 -2.12 -8.93 -0.74
C ALA A 30 -1.88 -10.43 -0.98
N LYS A 31 -2.97 -11.20 -1.02
CA LYS A 31 -2.91 -12.62 -1.43
C LYS A 31 -2.39 -12.73 -2.87
N PRO A 32 -1.73 -13.83 -3.23
CA PRO A 32 -1.34 -14.08 -4.62
C PRO A 32 -2.55 -14.00 -5.55
N GLY A 33 -2.40 -13.26 -6.66
CA GLY A 33 -3.47 -12.97 -7.60
C GLY A 33 -4.28 -11.70 -7.30
N TYR A 34 -4.07 -11.08 -6.13
CA TYR A 34 -4.78 -9.88 -5.68
C TYR A 34 -3.86 -8.66 -5.50
N SER A 35 -2.55 -8.81 -5.76
CA SER A 35 -1.59 -7.72 -5.62
C SER A 35 -1.60 -6.81 -6.84
N GLU A 36 -1.76 -5.51 -6.63
CA GLU A 36 -1.71 -4.53 -7.73
C GLU A 36 -0.35 -4.52 -8.44
N HIS A 37 0.74 -4.90 -7.78
CA HIS A 37 2.06 -5.01 -8.42
C HIS A 37 2.10 -6.05 -9.53
N GLN A 38 1.23 -7.06 -9.49
CA GLN A 38 1.13 -8.06 -10.56
C GLN A 38 0.61 -7.46 -11.87
N SER A 39 -0.05 -6.30 -11.83
CA SER A 39 -0.49 -5.58 -13.02
C SER A 39 0.65 -4.81 -13.72
N GLY A 40 1.77 -4.58 -13.03
CA GLY A 40 2.82 -3.67 -13.49
C GLY A 40 2.43 -2.18 -13.44
N LEU A 41 1.29 -1.83 -12.85
CA LEU A 41 0.80 -0.45 -12.71
C LEU A 41 1.01 0.14 -11.31
N ALA A 42 1.46 -0.66 -10.35
CA ALA A 42 1.76 -0.22 -8.99
C ALA A 42 3.26 -0.26 -8.70
N MET A 43 3.73 0.72 -7.94
CA MET A 43 5.13 0.87 -7.55
C MET A 43 5.24 1.43 -6.14
N ASP A 44 6.15 0.85 -5.35
CA ASP A 44 6.57 1.42 -4.08
C ASP A 44 7.73 2.38 -4.32
N VAL A 45 7.64 3.58 -3.75
CA VAL A 45 8.69 4.58 -3.84
C VAL A 45 9.17 5.01 -2.46
N SER A 46 10.46 5.29 -2.35
CA SER A 46 11.06 5.78 -1.11
C SER A 46 12.24 6.69 -1.44
N THR A 47 12.87 7.20 -0.39
CA THR A 47 13.93 8.19 -0.48
C THR A 47 15.03 7.94 0.54
N ASN A 48 16.20 8.51 0.27
CA ASN A 48 17.34 8.38 1.16
C ASN A 48 17.12 9.06 2.52
N SER A 49 16.23 10.06 2.61
CA SER A 49 15.93 10.79 3.86
C SER A 49 15.33 9.89 4.94
N ILE A 50 14.69 8.78 4.55
CA ILE A 50 14.18 7.73 5.44
C ILE A 50 14.88 6.38 5.22
N HIS A 51 16.13 6.40 4.76
CA HIS A 51 16.94 5.20 4.53
C HIS A 51 16.26 4.17 3.61
N PHE A 52 15.48 4.64 2.63
CA PHE A 52 14.73 3.82 1.68
C PHE A 52 13.69 2.89 2.31
N ARG A 53 13.25 3.18 3.53
CA ARG A 53 12.17 2.44 4.21
C ARG A 53 10.81 2.69 3.54
N LEU A 54 9.89 1.73 3.67
CA LEU A 54 8.50 1.84 3.24
C LEU A 54 7.64 1.91 4.50
N ASP A 55 7.47 3.12 5.03
CA ASP A 55 6.67 3.38 6.23
C ASP A 55 6.00 4.77 6.17
N GLU A 56 5.14 5.04 7.14
CA GLU A 56 4.34 6.26 7.20
C GLU A 56 5.19 7.52 7.41
N GLU A 57 6.43 7.41 7.92
CA GLU A 57 7.32 8.57 8.08
C GLU A 57 7.65 9.22 6.73
N PHE A 58 7.55 8.45 5.63
CA PHE A 58 7.69 8.98 4.28
C PHE A 58 6.78 10.18 4.02
N ALA A 59 5.53 10.16 4.52
CA ALA A 59 4.57 11.25 4.36
C ALA A 59 5.05 12.57 5.00
N ALA A 60 5.87 12.48 6.05
CA ALA A 60 6.38 13.65 6.75
C ALA A 60 7.54 14.33 6.00
N THR A 61 8.25 13.59 5.13
CA THR A 61 9.40 14.09 4.35
C THR A 61 9.01 15.13 3.29
N PRO A 62 9.94 16.01 2.87
CA PRO A 62 9.71 16.89 1.73
C PRO A 62 9.34 16.14 0.45
N GLU A 63 9.98 14.99 0.20
CA GLU A 63 9.76 14.20 -1.01
C GLU A 63 8.42 13.47 -1.00
N GLY A 64 7.99 12.94 0.14
CA GLY A 64 6.66 12.31 0.30
C GLY A 64 5.53 13.32 0.14
N ARG A 65 5.69 14.53 0.70
CA ARG A 65 4.73 15.64 0.47
C ARG A 65 4.68 16.03 -1.01
N PHE A 66 5.84 16.18 -1.65
CA PHE A 66 5.89 16.44 -3.08
C PHE A 66 5.18 15.36 -3.89
N LEU A 67 5.39 14.09 -3.55
CA LEU A 67 4.70 12.98 -4.22
C LEU A 67 3.18 13.06 -4.03
N ALA A 68 2.71 13.27 -2.80
CA ALA A 68 1.28 13.39 -2.50
C ALA A 68 0.63 14.55 -3.26
N ASP A 69 1.33 15.69 -3.35
CA ASP A 69 0.82 16.90 -3.99
C ASP A 69 0.88 16.85 -5.52
N HIS A 70 1.77 16.05 -6.13
CA HIS A 70 2.06 16.14 -7.58
C HIS A 70 1.92 14.82 -8.36
N ALA A 71 1.78 13.66 -7.71
CA ALA A 71 1.70 12.37 -8.42
C ALA A 71 0.60 12.33 -9.50
N HIS A 72 -0.52 12.99 -9.23
CA HIS A 72 -1.69 13.04 -10.10
C HIS A 72 -1.40 13.71 -11.45
N GLU A 73 -0.53 14.72 -11.48
CA GLU A 73 -0.11 15.42 -12.71
C GLU A 73 0.58 14.48 -13.73
N TYR A 74 1.12 13.36 -13.22
CA TYR A 74 1.82 12.35 -13.97
C TYR A 74 1.00 11.06 -14.17
N GLY A 75 -0.26 11.04 -13.71
CA GLY A 75 -1.17 9.90 -13.88
C GLY A 75 -1.07 8.86 -12.77
N PHE A 76 -0.46 9.19 -11.64
CA PHE A 76 -0.36 8.35 -10.46
C PHE A 76 -1.24 8.85 -9.32
N ILE A 77 -1.69 7.95 -8.47
CA ILE A 77 -2.38 8.29 -7.21
C ILE A 77 -1.65 7.64 -6.04
N ILE A 78 -1.75 8.24 -4.85
CA ILE A 78 -1.50 7.53 -3.60
C ILE A 78 -2.65 6.53 -3.44
N ARG A 79 -2.35 5.23 -3.55
CA ARG A 79 -3.39 4.20 -3.73
C ARG A 79 -4.20 3.93 -2.47
N TYR A 80 -3.54 4.02 -1.32
CA TYR A 80 -4.11 3.79 -0.01
C TYR A 80 -3.89 5.04 0.86
N PRO A 81 -4.80 6.04 0.76
CA PRO A 81 -4.68 7.29 1.50
C PRO A 81 -5.12 7.17 2.97
N GLU A 82 -4.67 8.12 3.79
CA GLU A 82 -5.01 8.19 5.21
C GLU A 82 -6.53 8.29 5.43
N GLY A 83 -7.04 7.57 6.45
CA GLY A 83 -8.46 7.61 6.83
C GLY A 83 -9.42 6.92 5.84
N LYS A 84 -8.91 6.12 4.90
CA LYS A 84 -9.72 5.42 3.88
C LYS A 84 -9.61 3.88 3.95
N SER A 85 -9.04 3.34 5.03
CA SER A 85 -8.84 1.90 5.23
C SER A 85 -10.13 1.09 5.16
N ASP A 86 -11.26 1.62 5.67
CA ASP A 86 -12.57 0.96 5.60
C ASP A 86 -13.10 0.79 4.17
N ILE A 87 -12.56 1.58 3.25
CA ILE A 87 -12.96 1.60 1.84
C ILE A 87 -12.00 0.77 1.00
N THR A 88 -10.70 0.94 1.21
CA THR A 88 -9.66 0.26 0.42
C THR A 88 -9.36 -1.15 0.93
N GLY A 89 -9.59 -1.42 2.21
CA GLY A 89 -9.14 -2.63 2.92
C GLY A 89 -7.65 -2.63 3.27
N TYR A 90 -6.94 -1.52 3.03
CA TYR A 90 -5.52 -1.35 3.32
C TYR A 90 -5.33 -0.06 4.12
N SER A 91 -4.45 -0.09 5.11
CA SER A 91 -4.09 1.10 5.87
C SER A 91 -3.31 2.10 5.01
N TYR A 92 -2.95 3.22 5.63
CA TYR A 92 -2.23 4.28 4.95
C TYR A 92 -0.85 3.80 4.45
N GLU A 93 -0.62 3.92 3.15
CA GLU A 93 0.66 3.59 2.51
C GLU A 93 1.11 4.77 1.62
N PRO A 94 1.77 5.81 2.19
CA PRO A 94 2.22 6.97 1.43
C PRO A 94 3.22 6.66 0.32
N TRP A 95 3.85 5.48 0.36
CA TRP A 95 4.84 5.03 -0.62
C TRP A 95 4.22 4.30 -1.81
N HIS A 96 3.00 3.77 -1.69
CA HIS A 96 2.39 2.91 -2.72
C HIS A 96 1.63 3.76 -3.72
N ILE A 97 2.19 3.89 -4.93
CA ILE A 97 1.57 4.64 -6.02
C ILE A 97 1.00 3.72 -7.09
N ARG A 98 -0.14 4.12 -7.64
CA ARG A 98 -0.84 3.39 -8.71
C ARG A 98 -1.03 4.27 -9.94
N TYR A 99 -0.56 3.80 -11.10
CA TYR A 99 -0.84 4.45 -12.38
C TYR A 99 -2.28 4.16 -12.83
N VAL A 100 -3.01 5.23 -13.13
CA VAL A 100 -4.39 5.22 -13.61
C VAL A 100 -4.61 6.10 -14.85
N GLY A 101 -3.56 6.79 -15.29
CA GLY A 101 -3.62 7.79 -16.37
C GLY A 101 -3.98 9.19 -15.85
N LYS A 102 -3.54 10.22 -16.58
CA LYS A 102 -3.59 11.62 -16.11
C LYS A 102 -5.00 12.13 -15.80
N GLU A 103 -5.96 11.87 -16.69
CA GLU A 103 -7.33 12.38 -16.54
C GLU A 103 -8.00 11.82 -15.28
N LEU A 104 -7.90 10.50 -15.07
CA LEU A 104 -8.48 9.85 -13.90
C LEU A 104 -7.72 10.23 -12.62
N ALA A 105 -6.39 10.31 -12.66
CA ALA A 105 -5.61 10.68 -11.48
C ALA A 105 -5.96 12.10 -10.99
N GLU A 106 -6.10 13.07 -11.90
CA GLU A 106 -6.56 14.43 -11.61
C GLU A 106 -7.97 14.44 -11.00
N GLU A 107 -8.89 13.66 -11.55
CA GLU A 107 -10.26 13.57 -11.04
C GLU A 107 -10.30 13.00 -9.61
N LEU A 108 -9.55 11.93 -9.35
CA LEU A 108 -9.47 11.32 -8.02
C LEU A 108 -8.84 12.26 -7.00
N TYR A 109 -7.73 12.91 -7.39
CA TYR A 109 -7.01 13.84 -6.53
C TYR A 109 -7.87 15.07 -6.18
N SER A 110 -8.46 15.73 -7.18
CA SER A 110 -9.29 16.92 -6.97
C SER A 110 -10.55 16.66 -6.12
N LYS A 111 -11.07 15.43 -6.15
CA LYS A 111 -12.22 15.02 -5.34
C LYS A 111 -11.85 14.41 -3.99
N GLY A 112 -10.58 14.02 -3.79
CA GLY A 112 -10.14 13.32 -2.58
C GLY A 112 -10.79 11.95 -2.41
N ILE A 113 -10.97 11.20 -3.49
CA ILE A 113 -11.65 9.89 -3.50
C ILE A 113 -10.73 8.76 -3.96
N THR A 114 -11.03 7.54 -3.51
CA THR A 114 -10.31 6.32 -3.92
C THR A 114 -10.85 5.74 -5.24
N LEU A 115 -10.15 4.74 -5.78
CA LEU A 115 -10.64 4.00 -6.95
C LEU A 115 -11.94 3.25 -6.65
N GLU A 116 -12.08 2.72 -5.45
CA GLU A 116 -13.31 2.04 -5.00
C GLU A 116 -14.49 3.00 -5.01
N GLU A 117 -14.32 4.21 -4.44
CA GLU A 117 -15.36 5.25 -4.46
C GLU A 117 -15.72 5.66 -5.88
N TYR A 118 -14.73 5.80 -6.77
CA TYR A 118 -14.95 6.16 -8.17
C TYR A 118 -15.75 5.10 -8.94
N TYR A 119 -15.43 3.82 -8.77
CA TYR A 119 -16.14 2.73 -9.43
C TYR A 119 -17.40 2.25 -8.68
N GLY A 120 -17.71 2.85 -7.52
CA GLY A 120 -18.82 2.42 -6.67
C GLY A 120 -18.64 1.01 -6.11
N TYR A 121 -17.40 0.59 -5.87
CA TYR A 121 -17.08 -0.69 -5.25
C TYR A 121 -17.16 -0.58 -3.73
N THR A 122 -17.76 -1.59 -3.10
CA THR A 122 -17.79 -1.73 -1.63
C THR A 122 -17.13 -3.08 -1.30
N PRO A 123 -16.09 -3.11 -0.45
CA PRO A 123 -15.47 -4.37 -0.03
C PRO A 123 -16.50 -5.31 0.59
N SER A 124 -16.35 -6.61 0.37
CA SER A 124 -17.16 -7.60 1.08
C SER A 124 -16.88 -7.56 2.58
N GLU A 125 -17.88 -7.93 3.40
CA GLU A 125 -17.77 -7.94 4.88
C GLU A 125 -16.57 -8.75 5.41
N GLU A 126 -16.00 -9.66 4.62
CA GLU A 126 -14.85 -10.49 4.98
C GLU A 126 -13.52 -9.73 5.07
N LEU A 127 -13.43 -8.49 4.54
CA LEU A 127 -12.19 -7.67 4.55
C LEU A 127 -12.17 -6.57 5.64
N LYS A 128 -13.20 -6.48 6.48
CA LYS A 128 -13.37 -5.42 7.49
C LYS A 128 -12.80 -5.78 8.87
N SER A 129 -11.50 -6.03 9.01
CA SER A 129 -10.89 -6.20 10.35
C SER A 129 -9.91 -5.07 10.68
N GLU A 130 -10.40 -4.06 11.41
CA GLU A 130 -9.70 -2.83 11.84
C GLU A 130 -8.66 -3.01 12.97
N GLU A 131 -8.48 -4.19 13.59
CA GLU A 131 -7.79 -4.24 14.90
C GLU A 131 -6.26 -4.45 14.90
N ALA A 132 -5.56 -4.82 13.81
CA ALA A 132 -4.14 -5.24 13.94
C ALA A 132 -3.07 -4.27 13.41
N TYR A 133 -3.42 -3.16 12.76
CA TYR A 133 -2.43 -2.34 12.06
C TYR A 133 -1.51 -1.53 12.99
N GLY A 134 -2.04 -0.96 14.08
CA GLY A 134 -1.25 -0.16 15.04
C GLY A 134 -0.19 -0.94 15.82
N SER A 135 -0.22 -2.28 15.78
CA SER A 135 0.78 -3.16 16.42
C SER A 135 1.77 -3.78 15.43
N ALA A 136 1.63 -3.46 14.13
CA ALA A 136 2.37 -4.10 13.04
C ALA A 136 3.82 -3.59 12.89
N ILE A 137 4.08 -2.35 13.33
CA ILE A 137 5.35 -1.63 13.22
C ILE A 137 5.96 -1.39 14.60
N ASP A 138 6.10 -2.44 15.42
CA ASP A 138 7.13 -2.43 16.48
C ASP A 138 8.30 -3.25 15.94
N VAL A 139 9.28 -2.53 15.38
CA VAL A 139 10.63 -3.06 15.20
C VAL A 139 11.27 -3.00 16.58
N GLU A 140 11.05 -4.02 17.42
CA GLU A 140 11.85 -4.16 18.64
C GLU A 140 13.31 -4.40 18.23
N GLU A 141 14.15 -3.49 18.71
CA GLU A 141 15.60 -3.46 18.73
C GLU A 141 16.18 -4.86 18.95
N ILE A 142 16.91 -5.41 17.96
CA ILE A 142 17.74 -6.58 18.18
C ILE A 142 19.01 -6.08 18.88
N GLU A 143 19.10 -6.24 20.20
CA GLU A 143 20.37 -6.14 20.91
C GLU A 143 21.32 -7.20 20.35
N GLU A 144 22.42 -6.73 19.74
CA GLU A 144 23.58 -7.58 19.44
C GLU A 144 24.26 -7.96 20.76
N GLU A 145 24.22 -9.24 21.12
CA GLU A 145 25.13 -9.80 22.12
C GLU A 145 26.11 -10.78 21.43
N TYR A 146 27.40 -10.57 21.70
CA TYR A 146 28.56 -11.25 21.12
C TYR A 146 28.67 -12.74 21.45
#